data_AF-A0A1Y2CCS0-F1
#
_entry.id   AF-A0A1Y2CCS0-F1
#
_cell.length_a   1.000
_cell.length_b   1.000
_cell.length_c   1.000
_cell.angle_alpha   90.00
_cell.angle_beta   90.00
_cell.angle_gamma   90.00
#
_symmetry.space_group_name_H-M   'P 1'
#
loop_
_entity.id
_entity.type
_entity.pdbx_description
1 polymer ?
#
loop_
_entity_poly.entity_id
_entity_poly.type
_entity_poly.pdbx_seq_one_letter_code
_entity_poly.pdbx_strand_id
1 'polypeptide(L)'
;MLLELQMDIDPDDLPQCAHLSRREKEERRRIFWLLLLDYCYELSINDEQQLFPLFGDRVKTPSQVYDPAPVFLELSEEVKWRAGLENVIGITKRHYIQPPSSITNLLNAAISGNLLSVFSSYRESVPGIYLLHFEQPTTITSMEEEQFLQQIFELQQFLVPINLLFHSSVSVFYRPIMFLAALPSCRPTYISDTNQAIIINAIHRCYESAWRITSLYLYFGKMEKGQSLVPARLFNLHGGIYHVLEAFIVFWFVSCRMEPVWATLAGLENYNNNILLERMKRVLKLRDSVTTSKVYSNIMKAILAEVVDVIDGRESNGFENGEAIEIGMEAMQISREESSNEMMDIRWYMGFLGMEIGTESQGKKIRFRGTTEESWRLFWKLNA
;
A
#
# COMPACT_ATOMS: atom_id res chain seq x y z
N MET A 1 22.09 -17.24 6.11
CA MET A 1 21.54 -18.26 7.02
C MET A 1 20.31 -19.00 6.49
N LEU A 2 19.15 -18.38 6.21
CA LEU A 2 17.95 -19.10 5.72
C LEU A 2 18.25 -19.99 4.49
N LEU A 3 18.82 -19.38 3.45
CA LEU A 3 19.21 -20.08 2.21
C LEU A 3 20.33 -21.11 2.43
N GLU A 4 21.32 -20.80 3.28
CA GLU A 4 22.42 -21.72 3.61
C GLU A 4 21.90 -22.98 4.31
N LEU A 5 20.86 -22.84 5.12
CA LEU A 5 20.18 -23.94 5.80
C LEU A 5 19.14 -24.63 4.92
N GLN A 6 18.94 -24.21 3.67
CA GLN A 6 17.93 -24.71 2.73
C GLN A 6 16.50 -24.65 3.29
N MET A 7 16.17 -23.59 4.03
CA MET A 7 14.83 -23.44 4.62
C MET A 7 13.76 -23.03 3.60
N ASP A 8 14.18 -22.62 2.40
CA ASP A 8 13.36 -22.37 1.21
C ASP A 8 12.91 -23.65 0.48
N ILE A 9 13.17 -24.82 1.06
CA ILE A 9 12.74 -26.14 0.59
C ILE A 9 11.95 -26.81 1.70
N ASP A 10 10.79 -27.38 1.36
CA ASP A 10 9.98 -28.10 2.35
C ASP A 10 10.80 -29.20 3.03
N PRO A 11 10.76 -29.31 4.37
CA PRO A 11 11.53 -30.34 5.07
C PRO A 11 11.12 -31.78 4.74
N ASP A 12 9.96 -32.00 4.12
CA ASP A 12 9.61 -33.32 3.60
C ASP A 12 10.41 -33.70 2.34
N ASP A 13 10.94 -32.72 1.61
CA ASP A 13 11.68 -32.91 0.37
C ASP A 13 13.21 -32.93 0.58
N LEU A 14 13.68 -32.81 1.83
CA LEU A 14 15.08 -32.78 2.21
C LEU A 14 15.52 -34.08 2.90
N PRO A 15 16.45 -34.87 2.32
CA PRO A 15 16.94 -36.10 2.94
C PRO A 15 17.51 -35.89 4.35
N GLN A 16 18.23 -34.79 4.57
CA GLN A 16 18.79 -34.46 5.88
C GLN A 16 17.72 -34.13 6.93
N CYS A 17 16.48 -33.83 6.54
CA CYS A 17 15.37 -33.57 7.45
C CYS A 17 14.49 -34.81 7.71
N ALA A 18 14.86 -35.98 7.17
CA ALA A 18 14.07 -37.21 7.33
C ALA A 18 13.95 -37.68 8.78
N HIS A 19 14.93 -37.33 9.63
CA HIS A 19 14.94 -37.68 11.05
C HIS A 19 14.09 -36.76 11.93
N LEU A 20 13.62 -35.63 11.39
CA LEU A 20 12.82 -34.66 12.14
C LEU A 20 11.40 -35.17 12.35
N SER A 21 10.89 -34.97 13.56
CA SER A 21 9.49 -35.20 13.89
C SER A 21 8.57 -34.27 13.11
N ARG A 22 7.27 -34.62 13.03
CA ARG A 22 6.26 -33.77 12.39
C ARG A 22 6.23 -32.36 12.99
N ARG A 23 6.44 -32.24 14.30
CA ARG A 23 6.52 -30.97 15.01
C ARG A 23 7.72 -30.13 14.55
N GLU A 24 8.93 -30.70 14.55
CA GLU A 24 10.14 -29.98 14.16
C GLU A 24 10.11 -29.54 12.69
N LYS A 25 9.54 -30.38 11.81
CA LYS A 25 9.30 -30.00 10.41
C LYS A 25 8.35 -28.81 10.30
N GLU A 26 7.29 -28.79 11.08
CA GLU A 26 6.33 -27.68 11.10
C GLU A 26 6.94 -26.41 11.72
N GLU A 27 7.72 -26.52 12.79
CA GLU A 27 8.49 -25.39 13.36
C GLU A 27 9.40 -24.77 12.29
N ARG A 28 10.10 -25.60 11.52
CA ARG A 28 10.94 -25.15 10.40
C ARG A 28 10.14 -24.42 9.32
N ARG A 29 8.97 -24.94 8.90
CA ARG A 29 8.09 -24.24 7.93
C ARG A 29 7.65 -22.88 8.45
N ARG A 30 7.24 -22.81 9.73
CA ARG A 30 6.78 -21.57 10.36
C ARG A 30 7.89 -20.53 10.43
N ILE A 31 9.12 -20.92 10.77
CA ILE A 31 10.27 -20.01 10.74
C ILE A 31 10.52 -19.49 9.31
N PHE A 32 10.46 -20.36 8.30
CA PHE A 32 10.57 -19.91 6.90
C PHE A 32 9.52 -18.86 6.56
N TRP A 33 8.24 -19.12 6.86
CA TRP A 33 7.14 -18.20 6.52
C TRP A 33 7.20 -16.88 7.28
N LEU A 34 7.61 -16.88 8.56
CA LEU A 34 7.84 -15.65 9.32
C LEU A 34 8.95 -14.80 8.71
N LEU A 35 10.09 -15.43 8.38
CA LEU A 35 11.21 -14.73 7.76
C LEU A 35 10.90 -14.24 6.34
N LEU A 36 10.14 -15.03 5.57
CA LEU A 36 9.68 -14.62 4.24
C LEU A 36 8.74 -13.42 4.34
N LEU A 37 7.82 -13.44 5.31
CA LEU A 37 6.92 -12.32 5.56
C LEU A 37 7.70 -11.04 5.93
N ASP A 38 8.63 -11.12 6.88
CA ASP A 38 9.46 -9.97 7.27
C ASP A 38 10.29 -9.45 6.09
N TYR A 39 10.85 -10.35 5.28
CA TYR A 39 11.58 -10.00 4.07
C TYR A 39 10.69 -9.28 3.05
N CYS A 40 9.50 -9.80 2.76
CA CYS A 40 8.56 -9.20 1.80
C CYS A 40 8.03 -7.85 2.32
N TYR A 41 7.79 -7.73 3.63
CA TYR A 41 7.42 -6.47 4.26
C TYR A 41 8.53 -5.42 4.06
N GLU A 42 9.78 -5.73 4.41
CA GLU A 42 10.91 -4.81 4.21
C GLU A 42 11.10 -4.48 2.73
N LEU A 43 10.99 -5.47 1.84
CA LEU A 43 11.03 -5.28 0.40
C LEU A 43 9.97 -4.29 -0.10
N SER A 44 8.79 -4.26 0.54
CA SER A 44 7.69 -3.38 0.15
C SER A 44 7.92 -1.92 0.57
N ILE A 45 8.73 -1.67 1.62
CA ILE A 45 8.90 -0.32 2.19
C ILE A 45 10.32 0.24 2.12
N ASN A 46 11.33 -0.58 1.84
CA ASN A 46 12.74 -0.21 1.83
C ASN A 46 13.36 -0.39 0.43
N ASP A 47 13.80 0.72 -0.17
CA ASP A 47 14.42 0.74 -1.51
C ASP A 47 15.77 0.01 -1.57
N GLU A 48 16.50 -0.04 -0.45
CA GLU A 48 17.84 -0.60 -0.36
C GLU A 48 17.86 -2.10 -0.07
N GLN A 49 16.69 -2.71 0.09
CA GLN A 49 16.61 -4.13 0.42
C GLN A 49 17.32 -4.96 -0.67
N GLN A 50 18.10 -5.96 -0.29
CA GLN A 50 18.71 -6.88 -1.27
C GLN A 50 17.64 -7.84 -1.83
N LEU A 51 17.73 -8.17 -3.12
CA LEU A 51 16.87 -9.22 -3.71
C LEU A 51 17.44 -10.60 -3.40
N PHE A 52 16.64 -11.40 -2.72
CA PHE A 52 16.87 -12.83 -2.60
C PHE A 52 15.84 -13.59 -3.43
N PRO A 53 16.23 -14.72 -4.06
CA PRO A 53 15.31 -15.59 -4.81
C PRO A 53 14.46 -16.45 -3.84
N LEU A 54 13.77 -15.78 -2.92
CA LEU A 54 12.92 -16.42 -1.92
C LEU A 54 11.48 -16.44 -2.44
N PHE A 55 10.93 -17.64 -2.56
CA PHE A 55 9.57 -17.88 -3.02
C PHE A 55 8.86 -18.85 -2.09
N GLY A 56 7.58 -18.61 -1.84
CA GLY A 56 6.77 -19.43 -0.93
C GLY A 56 6.15 -20.68 -1.58
N ASP A 57 6.45 -20.97 -2.83
CA ASP A 57 5.89 -22.09 -3.61
C ASP A 57 6.57 -23.44 -3.30
N ARG A 58 7.81 -23.41 -2.79
CA ARG A 58 8.62 -24.59 -2.48
C ARG A 58 8.50 -25.09 -1.03
N VAL A 59 7.69 -24.41 -0.21
CA VAL A 59 7.46 -24.76 1.20
C VAL A 59 5.96 -24.85 1.43
N LYS A 60 5.48 -25.94 2.03
CA LYS A 60 4.05 -26.08 2.35
C LYS A 60 3.63 -24.96 3.31
N THR A 61 2.37 -24.55 3.19
CA THR A 61 1.80 -23.54 4.09
C THR A 61 1.75 -24.06 5.54
N PRO A 62 1.83 -23.16 6.54
CA PRO A 62 1.77 -23.58 7.93
C PRO A 62 0.47 -24.32 8.23
N SER A 63 0.59 -25.41 8.99
CA SER A 63 -0.50 -26.31 9.32
C SER A 63 -0.53 -26.62 10.83
N GLN A 64 -1.69 -27.02 11.34
CA GLN A 64 -1.79 -27.40 12.74
C GLN A 64 -1.17 -28.79 12.99
N VAL A 65 -0.37 -28.89 14.05
CA VAL A 65 0.09 -30.16 14.62
C VAL A 65 -0.56 -30.35 15.98
N TYR A 66 -0.93 -31.60 16.29
CA TYR A 66 -1.60 -31.99 17.53
C TYR A 66 -0.72 -32.99 18.29
N ASP A 67 -0.44 -32.70 19.56
CA ASP A 67 0.33 -33.59 20.44
C ASP A 67 0.07 -33.31 21.95
N PRO A 68 -0.99 -33.88 22.57
CA PRO A 68 -2.27 -34.29 21.98
C PRO A 68 -3.19 -33.10 21.65
N ALA A 69 -2.83 -31.91 22.14
CA ALA A 69 -3.53 -30.65 21.91
C ALA A 69 -2.86 -29.86 20.75
N PRO A 70 -3.51 -28.81 20.21
CA PRO A 70 -2.89 -27.91 19.24
C PRO A 70 -1.54 -27.36 19.75
N VAL A 71 -0.46 -27.61 19.02
CA VAL A 71 0.90 -27.15 19.37
C VAL A 71 1.12 -25.68 19.00
N PHE A 72 0.67 -25.25 17.83
CA PHE A 72 0.80 -23.89 17.33
C PHE A 72 -0.51 -23.12 17.42
N LEU A 73 -0.43 -21.79 17.55
CA LEU A 73 -1.60 -20.96 17.80
C LEU A 73 -1.87 -19.89 16.73
N GLU A 74 -0.88 -19.47 15.92
CA GLU A 74 -0.94 -18.12 15.29
C GLU A 74 -0.29 -17.97 13.90
N LEU A 75 -0.18 -19.04 13.11
CA LEU A 75 0.21 -18.89 11.71
C LEU A 75 -0.48 -19.96 10.87
N SER A 76 -1.20 -19.55 9.83
CA SER A 76 -1.86 -20.43 8.89
C SER A 76 -1.63 -19.96 7.45
N GLU A 77 -2.44 -20.44 6.51
CA GLU A 77 -2.26 -20.23 5.07
C GLU A 77 -2.30 -18.76 4.63
N GLU A 78 -2.92 -17.86 5.40
CA GLU A 78 -2.97 -16.42 5.11
C GLU A 78 -1.59 -15.77 4.93
N VAL A 79 -0.56 -16.30 5.60
CA VAL A 79 0.80 -15.77 5.52
C VAL A 79 1.34 -15.80 4.10
N LYS A 80 0.95 -16.82 3.33
CA LYS A 80 1.33 -16.96 1.91
C LYS A 80 0.81 -15.78 1.12
N TRP A 81 -0.49 -15.51 1.25
CA TRP A 81 -1.17 -14.46 0.52
C TRP A 81 -0.62 -13.08 0.89
N ARG A 82 -0.43 -12.86 2.20
CA ARG A 82 0.18 -11.64 2.73
C ARG A 82 1.58 -11.38 2.16
N ALA A 83 2.48 -12.36 2.30
CA ALA A 83 3.86 -12.23 1.85
C ALA A 83 3.96 -11.95 0.35
N GLY A 84 3.19 -12.66 -0.48
CA GLY A 84 3.26 -12.40 -1.92
C GLY A 84 2.58 -11.09 -2.36
N LEU A 85 1.56 -10.57 -1.64
CA LEU A 85 1.04 -9.22 -1.90
C LEU A 85 2.09 -8.14 -1.56
N GLU A 86 2.78 -8.29 -0.43
CA GLU A 86 3.90 -7.42 -0.05
C GLU A 86 5.04 -7.51 -1.08
N ASN A 87 5.35 -8.72 -1.57
CA ASN A 87 6.32 -8.94 -2.65
C ASN A 87 5.90 -8.23 -3.96
N VAL A 88 4.62 -8.30 -4.35
CA VAL A 88 4.11 -7.59 -5.53
C VAL A 88 4.27 -6.07 -5.39
N ILE A 89 3.99 -5.51 -4.21
CA ILE A 89 4.24 -4.10 -3.91
C ILE A 89 5.73 -3.79 -4.05
N GLY A 90 6.61 -4.62 -3.47
CA GLY A 90 8.06 -4.44 -3.54
C GLY A 90 8.63 -4.53 -4.96
N ILE A 91 8.17 -5.49 -5.77
CA ILE A 91 8.54 -5.62 -7.18
C ILE A 91 8.07 -4.39 -7.97
N THR A 92 6.84 -3.94 -7.74
CA THR A 92 6.27 -2.74 -8.37
C THR A 92 7.06 -1.49 -8.01
N LYS A 93 7.35 -1.31 -6.72
CA LYS A 93 8.16 -0.21 -6.19
C LYS A 93 9.53 -0.17 -6.87
N ARG A 94 10.22 -1.31 -6.95
CA ARG A 94 11.52 -1.41 -7.63
C ARG A 94 11.44 -1.12 -9.12
N HIS A 95 10.38 -1.56 -9.79
CA HIS A 95 10.17 -1.23 -11.20
C HIS A 95 10.10 0.28 -11.43
N TYR A 96 9.52 1.00 -10.47
CA TYR A 96 9.36 2.45 -10.48
C TYR A 96 10.39 3.21 -9.63
N ILE A 97 11.50 2.57 -9.25
CA ILE A 97 12.59 3.25 -8.53
C ILE A 97 13.19 4.37 -9.40
N GLN A 98 13.21 4.15 -10.71
CA GLN A 98 13.50 5.16 -11.72
C GLN A 98 12.25 5.36 -12.58
N PRO A 99 11.91 6.60 -12.95
CA PRO A 99 10.85 6.83 -13.91
C PRO A 99 11.20 6.17 -15.25
N PRO A 100 10.21 5.69 -16.01
CA PRO A 100 10.45 5.20 -17.36
C PRO A 100 10.96 6.34 -18.26
N SER A 101 11.60 5.99 -19.36
CA SER A 101 12.18 6.99 -20.27
C SER A 101 11.16 7.86 -21.03
N SER A 102 9.88 7.51 -21.00
CA SER A 102 8.79 8.28 -21.63
C SER A 102 7.42 7.94 -21.04
N ILE A 103 6.43 8.81 -21.25
CA ILE A 103 5.01 8.54 -20.95
C ILE A 103 4.52 7.28 -21.66
N THR A 104 4.92 7.07 -22.91
CA THR A 104 4.53 5.87 -23.68
C THR A 104 5.01 4.60 -23.01
N ASN A 105 6.24 4.58 -22.49
CA ASN A 105 6.77 3.44 -21.75
C ASN A 105 6.01 3.22 -20.43
N LEU A 106 5.61 4.30 -19.76
CA LEU A 106 4.77 4.21 -18.55
C LEU A 106 3.40 3.59 -18.85
N LEU A 107 2.74 4.05 -19.91
CA LEU A 107 1.44 3.51 -20.33
C LEU A 107 1.56 2.06 -20.80
N ASN A 108 2.62 1.72 -21.53
CA ASN A 108 2.84 0.36 -22.01
C ASN A 108 3.04 -0.63 -20.86
N ALA A 109 3.69 -0.22 -19.75
CA ALA A 109 3.83 -1.07 -18.56
C ALA A 109 2.48 -1.51 -17.97
N ALA A 110 1.43 -0.72 -18.17
CA ALA A 110 0.06 -1.02 -17.73
C ALA A 110 -0.68 -2.03 -18.60
N ILE A 111 -0.26 -2.18 -19.87
CA ILE A 111 -0.93 -3.02 -20.88
C ILE A 111 -0.18 -4.31 -21.12
N SER A 112 1.15 -4.22 -21.14
CA SER A 112 2.04 -5.28 -21.57
C SER A 112 3.34 -5.18 -20.80
N GLY A 113 3.73 -6.27 -20.16
CA GLY A 113 5.01 -6.31 -19.47
C GLY A 113 5.06 -7.40 -18.43
N ASN A 114 6.27 -7.72 -18.02
CA ASN A 114 6.52 -8.68 -16.95
C ASN A 114 5.83 -8.23 -15.65
N LEU A 115 5.83 -6.93 -15.34
CA LEU A 115 5.21 -6.42 -14.13
C LEU A 115 3.70 -6.65 -14.09
N LEU A 116 2.98 -6.35 -15.19
CA LEU A 116 1.54 -6.62 -15.29
C LEU A 116 1.25 -8.12 -15.16
N SER A 117 2.05 -8.97 -15.81
CA SER A 117 1.88 -10.42 -15.72
C SER A 117 2.04 -10.93 -14.29
N VAL A 118 3.08 -10.48 -13.58
CA VAL A 118 3.32 -10.83 -12.17
C VAL A 118 2.19 -10.31 -11.28
N PHE A 119 1.79 -9.04 -11.45
CA PHE A 119 0.71 -8.42 -10.69
C PHE A 119 -0.62 -9.15 -10.88
N SER A 120 -1.05 -9.36 -12.13
CA SER A 120 -2.32 -10.03 -12.45
C SER A 120 -2.31 -11.49 -12.02
N SER A 121 -1.24 -12.24 -12.33
CA SER A 121 -1.12 -13.65 -11.96
C SER A 121 -1.22 -13.84 -10.45
N TYR A 122 -0.52 -13.02 -9.67
CA TYR A 122 -0.57 -13.15 -8.21
C TYR A 122 -1.94 -12.73 -7.66
N ARG A 123 -2.51 -11.62 -8.14
CA ARG A 123 -3.82 -11.14 -7.70
C ARG A 123 -4.94 -12.16 -7.97
N GLU A 124 -4.92 -12.79 -9.14
CA GLU A 124 -5.87 -13.84 -9.52
C GLU A 124 -5.66 -15.14 -8.73
N SER A 125 -4.45 -15.36 -8.21
CA SER A 125 -4.15 -16.54 -7.40
C SER A 125 -4.69 -16.47 -5.97
N VAL A 126 -5.03 -15.27 -5.47
CA VAL A 126 -5.55 -15.09 -4.10
C VAL A 126 -6.98 -15.66 -4.02
N PRO A 127 -7.23 -16.70 -3.22
CA PRO A 127 -8.55 -17.29 -3.12
C PRO A 127 -9.59 -16.30 -2.59
N GLY A 128 -10.79 -16.29 -3.18
CA GLY A 128 -11.87 -15.38 -2.78
C GLY A 128 -12.27 -15.51 -1.31
N ILE A 129 -12.05 -16.67 -0.68
CA ILE A 129 -12.27 -16.88 0.75
C ILE A 129 -11.36 -16.01 1.64
N TYR A 130 -10.29 -15.41 1.13
CA TYR A 130 -9.45 -14.46 1.88
C TYR A 130 -9.78 -13.00 1.57
N LEU A 131 -10.68 -12.74 0.63
CA LEU A 131 -11.06 -11.41 0.19
C LEU A 131 -12.43 -11.05 0.78
N LEU A 132 -12.48 -9.89 1.41
CA LEU A 132 -13.69 -9.29 1.99
C LEU A 132 -14.38 -8.50 0.89
N HIS A 133 -15.36 -9.12 0.24
CA HIS A 133 -16.07 -8.51 -0.88
C HIS A 133 -17.22 -7.62 -0.40
N PHE A 134 -17.31 -6.42 -0.97
CA PHE A 134 -18.45 -5.53 -0.78
C PHE A 134 -18.69 -4.75 -2.07
N GLU A 135 -19.96 -4.50 -2.39
CA GLU A 135 -20.33 -3.96 -3.70
C GLU A 135 -19.89 -2.50 -3.84
N GLN A 136 -20.23 -1.67 -2.84
CA GLN A 136 -20.00 -0.23 -2.88
C GLN A 136 -18.70 0.16 -2.15
N PRO A 137 -17.67 0.69 -2.84
CA PRO A 137 -16.38 1.01 -2.22
C PRO A 137 -16.48 1.97 -1.01
N THR A 138 -17.50 2.83 -1.01
CA THR A 138 -17.71 3.91 -0.05
C THR A 138 -18.44 3.49 1.22
N THR A 139 -19.07 2.31 1.25
CA THR A 139 -19.94 1.89 2.37
C THR A 139 -20.00 0.37 2.45
N ILE A 140 -19.89 -0.14 3.68
CA ILE A 140 -20.14 -1.55 3.99
C ILE A 140 -21.54 -1.61 4.61
N THR A 141 -22.42 -2.42 4.03
CA THR A 141 -23.79 -2.65 4.48
C THR A 141 -23.82 -3.64 5.65
N SER A 142 -24.88 -3.62 6.47
CA SER A 142 -25.00 -4.57 7.59
C SER A 142 -24.94 -6.03 7.18
N MET A 143 -25.46 -6.36 5.98
CA MET A 143 -25.37 -7.71 5.42
C MET A 143 -23.91 -8.11 5.11
N GLU A 144 -23.13 -7.20 4.54
CA GLU A 144 -21.70 -7.43 4.28
C GLU A 144 -20.90 -7.48 5.60
N GLU A 145 -21.26 -6.68 6.61
CA GLU A 145 -20.66 -6.76 7.95
C GLU A 145 -20.90 -8.15 8.57
N GLU A 146 -22.10 -8.72 8.47
CA GLU A 146 -22.41 -10.08 8.92
C GLU A 146 -21.60 -11.14 8.15
N GLN A 147 -21.49 -11.00 6.82
CA GLN A 147 -20.68 -11.89 5.99
C GLN A 147 -19.19 -11.85 6.37
N PHE A 148 -18.64 -10.67 6.64
CA PHE A 148 -17.26 -10.52 7.09
C PHE A 148 -17.03 -11.21 8.42
N LEU A 149 -17.96 -11.04 9.37
CA LEU A 149 -17.86 -11.69 10.67
C LEU A 149 -17.94 -13.20 10.55
N GLN A 150 -18.85 -13.72 9.73
CA GLN A 150 -18.96 -15.14 9.45
C GLN A 150 -17.66 -15.68 8.83
N GLN A 151 -17.14 -15.02 7.80
CA GLN A 151 -15.92 -15.44 7.11
C GLN A 151 -14.70 -15.43 8.05
N ILE A 152 -14.53 -14.39 8.88
CA ILE A 152 -13.45 -14.31 9.87
C ILE A 152 -13.64 -15.37 10.96
N PHE A 153 -14.87 -15.63 11.39
CA PHE A 153 -15.18 -16.66 12.38
C PHE A 153 -14.91 -18.07 11.84
N GLU A 154 -15.25 -18.35 10.59
CA GLU A 154 -15.02 -19.66 9.97
C GLU A 154 -13.54 -19.93 9.74
N LEU A 155 -12.80 -18.93 9.25
CA LEU A 155 -11.38 -19.10 8.93
C LEU A 155 -10.48 -18.99 10.17
N GLN A 156 -10.85 -18.16 11.15
CA GLN A 156 -10.00 -17.82 12.30
C GLN A 156 -8.63 -17.22 11.89
N GLN A 157 -8.59 -16.47 10.79
CA GLN A 157 -7.36 -15.89 10.21
C GLN A 157 -7.38 -14.36 10.15
N PHE A 158 -6.20 -13.77 9.98
CA PHE A 158 -6.02 -12.32 9.84
C PHE A 158 -6.36 -11.85 8.43
N LEU A 159 -7.65 -11.66 8.15
CA LEU A 159 -8.12 -11.20 6.83
C LEU A 159 -7.89 -9.71 6.60
N VAL A 160 -7.84 -8.90 7.66
CA VAL A 160 -7.69 -7.44 7.55
C VAL A 160 -6.41 -7.04 6.81
N PRO A 161 -5.20 -7.52 7.22
CA PRO A 161 -3.98 -7.18 6.51
C PRO A 161 -3.98 -7.61 5.04
N ILE A 162 -4.52 -8.80 4.72
CA ILE A 162 -4.60 -9.29 3.33
C ILE A 162 -5.40 -8.31 2.47
N ASN A 163 -6.56 -7.86 2.95
CA ASN A 163 -7.44 -7.00 2.17
C ASN A 163 -6.87 -5.58 2.02
N LEU A 164 -6.25 -5.04 3.07
CA LEU A 164 -5.56 -3.75 2.97
C LEU A 164 -4.38 -3.82 2.00
N LEU A 165 -3.59 -4.90 2.04
CA LEU A 165 -2.51 -5.16 1.08
C LEU A 165 -3.02 -5.37 -0.34
N PHE A 166 -4.12 -6.09 -0.51
CA PHE A 166 -4.72 -6.36 -1.82
C PHE A 166 -5.06 -5.05 -2.52
N HIS A 167 -5.79 -4.16 -1.84
CA HIS A 167 -6.12 -2.84 -2.38
C HIS A 167 -4.90 -1.92 -2.50
N SER A 168 -3.95 -1.99 -1.56
CA SER A 168 -2.71 -1.22 -1.66
C SER A 168 -1.88 -1.64 -2.88
N SER A 169 -1.78 -2.94 -3.18
CA SER A 169 -1.04 -3.45 -4.35
C SER A 169 -1.62 -2.93 -5.66
N VAL A 170 -2.96 -2.84 -5.75
CA VAL A 170 -3.66 -2.25 -6.89
C VAL A 170 -3.33 -0.76 -7.00
N SER A 171 -3.45 -0.01 -5.90
CA SER A 171 -3.12 1.42 -5.89
C SER A 171 -1.67 1.68 -6.30
N VAL A 172 -0.74 0.95 -5.69
CA VAL A 172 0.70 1.08 -5.96
C VAL A 172 1.03 0.76 -7.42
N PHE A 173 0.39 -0.25 -8.02
CA PHE A 173 0.61 -0.57 -9.44
C PHE A 173 0.11 0.54 -10.39
N TYR A 174 -1.09 1.06 -10.16
CA TYR A 174 -1.74 2.00 -11.09
C TYR A 174 -1.41 3.48 -10.82
N ARG A 175 -0.93 3.84 -9.63
CA ARG A 175 -0.71 5.23 -9.23
C ARG A 175 0.19 6.04 -10.18
N PRO A 176 1.34 5.52 -10.69
CA PRO A 176 2.19 6.30 -11.58
C PRO A 176 1.46 6.69 -12.88
N ILE A 177 0.55 5.83 -13.35
CA ILE A 177 -0.28 6.07 -14.53
C ILE A 177 -1.40 7.07 -14.19
N MET A 178 -2.04 6.93 -13.02
CA MET A 178 -3.01 7.90 -12.54
C MET A 178 -2.40 9.32 -12.48
N PHE A 179 -1.13 9.44 -12.09
CA PHE A 179 -0.42 10.72 -12.01
C PHE A 179 -0.26 11.45 -13.35
N LEU A 180 -0.36 10.75 -14.49
CA LEU A 180 -0.42 11.37 -15.81
C LEU A 180 -1.62 12.32 -15.96
N ALA A 181 -2.69 12.12 -15.19
CA ALA A 181 -3.87 12.97 -15.22
C ALA A 181 -3.62 14.39 -14.65
N ALA A 182 -2.44 14.66 -14.10
CA ALA A 182 -2.00 16.00 -13.70
C ALA A 182 -1.15 16.72 -14.77
N LEU A 183 -0.72 16.03 -15.84
CA LEU A 183 0.17 16.62 -16.84
C LEU A 183 -0.62 17.32 -17.96
N PRO A 184 -0.26 18.57 -18.30
CA PRO A 184 -0.85 19.27 -19.44
C PRO A 184 -0.67 18.52 -20.77
N SER A 185 0.49 17.90 -20.99
CA SER A 185 0.76 17.05 -22.17
C SER A 185 -0.15 15.83 -22.29
N CYS A 186 -0.73 15.35 -21.18
CA CYS A 186 -1.65 14.23 -21.13
C CYS A 186 -3.10 14.65 -21.06
N ARG A 187 -3.47 15.91 -21.34
CA ARG A 187 -4.89 16.28 -21.43
C ARG A 187 -5.60 15.41 -22.46
N PRO A 188 -6.87 15.00 -22.22
CA PRO A 188 -7.59 14.09 -23.11
C PRO A 188 -7.59 14.51 -24.58
N THR A 189 -7.60 15.81 -24.86
CA THR A 189 -7.55 16.36 -26.23
C THR A 189 -6.25 16.07 -27.00
N TYR A 190 -5.17 15.69 -26.31
CA TYR A 190 -3.83 15.51 -26.88
C TYR A 190 -3.38 14.05 -26.98
N ILE A 191 -4.18 13.11 -26.46
CA ILE A 191 -3.82 11.69 -26.41
C ILE A 191 -4.92 10.82 -27.04
N SER A 192 -4.52 9.65 -27.53
CA SER A 192 -5.45 8.70 -28.16
C SER A 192 -6.48 8.16 -27.17
N ASP A 193 -7.63 7.72 -27.67
CA ASP A 193 -8.68 7.10 -26.88
C ASP A 193 -8.17 5.87 -26.09
N THR A 194 -7.23 5.13 -26.67
CA THR A 194 -6.56 4.00 -25.99
C THR A 194 -5.79 4.49 -24.76
N ASN A 195 -5.01 5.56 -24.87
CA ASN A 195 -4.27 6.12 -23.75
C ASN A 195 -5.21 6.73 -22.71
N GLN A 196 -6.31 7.35 -23.14
CA GLN A 196 -7.35 7.85 -22.25
C GLN A 196 -7.97 6.71 -21.43
N ALA A 197 -8.34 5.59 -22.09
CA ALA A 197 -8.90 4.42 -21.41
C ALA A 197 -7.96 3.84 -20.35
N ILE A 198 -6.64 3.83 -20.61
CA ILE A 198 -5.63 3.36 -19.63
C ILE A 198 -5.59 4.28 -18.41
N ILE A 199 -5.56 5.61 -18.61
CA ILE A 199 -5.52 6.59 -17.53
C ILE A 199 -6.82 6.54 -16.72
N ILE A 200 -7.99 6.46 -17.38
CA ILE A 200 -9.29 6.32 -16.72
C ILE A 200 -9.34 5.04 -15.87
N ASN A 201 -8.89 3.90 -16.42
CA ASN A 201 -8.82 2.66 -15.65
C ASN A 201 -7.88 2.81 -14.44
N ALA A 202 -6.71 3.45 -14.59
CA ALA A 202 -5.81 3.69 -13.46
C ALA A 202 -6.46 4.56 -12.37
N ILE A 203 -7.17 5.63 -12.76
CA ILE A 203 -7.95 6.48 -11.85
C ILE A 203 -8.98 5.64 -11.09
N HIS A 204 -9.78 4.83 -11.78
CA HIS A 204 -10.78 3.95 -11.14
C HIS A 204 -10.14 2.98 -10.17
N ARG A 205 -9.08 2.28 -10.59
CA ARG A 205 -8.41 1.26 -9.76
C ARG A 205 -7.81 1.86 -8.50
N CYS A 206 -7.15 3.01 -8.59
CA CYS A 206 -6.60 3.70 -7.43
C CYS A 206 -7.71 4.24 -6.52
N TYR A 207 -8.67 4.98 -7.08
CA TYR A 207 -9.74 5.63 -6.30
C TYR A 207 -10.63 4.62 -5.59
N GLU A 208 -11.04 3.55 -6.27
CA GLU A 208 -11.79 2.45 -5.68
C GLU A 208 -11.00 1.79 -4.55
N SER A 209 -9.71 1.51 -4.76
CA SER A 209 -8.84 0.93 -3.74
C SER A 209 -8.71 1.81 -2.50
N ALA A 210 -8.57 3.13 -2.67
CA ALA A 210 -8.50 4.09 -1.56
C ALA A 210 -9.80 4.12 -0.74
N TRP A 211 -10.95 4.10 -1.40
CA TRP A 211 -12.25 3.96 -0.73
C TRP A 211 -12.35 2.64 0.03
N ARG A 212 -11.96 1.53 -0.59
CA ARG A 212 -12.05 0.22 0.07
C ARG A 212 -11.12 0.11 1.27
N ILE A 213 -9.88 0.59 1.16
CA ILE A 213 -8.93 0.67 2.28
C ILE A 213 -9.55 1.45 3.44
N THR A 214 -10.07 2.65 3.20
CA THR A 214 -10.62 3.48 4.28
C THR A 214 -11.93 2.93 4.85
N SER A 215 -12.78 2.30 4.04
CA SER A 215 -13.99 1.62 4.49
C SER A 215 -13.66 0.45 5.42
N LEU A 216 -12.75 -0.43 5.02
CA LEU A 216 -12.29 -1.54 5.86
C LEU A 216 -11.60 -1.04 7.13
N TYR A 217 -10.72 -0.05 7.03
CA TYR A 217 -10.01 0.52 8.18
C TYR A 217 -10.99 1.12 9.21
N LEU A 218 -11.98 1.89 8.76
CA LEU A 218 -13.01 2.44 9.64
C LEU A 218 -13.93 1.38 10.24
N TYR A 219 -14.30 0.36 9.48
CA TYR A 219 -15.12 -0.75 9.97
C TYR A 219 -14.39 -1.52 11.08
N PHE A 220 -13.19 -2.02 10.81
CA PHE A 220 -12.43 -2.81 11.78
C PHE A 220 -11.99 -2.00 13.00
N GLY A 221 -11.77 -0.69 12.86
CA GLY A 221 -11.48 0.19 13.98
C GLY A 221 -12.66 0.40 14.93
N LYS A 222 -13.90 0.15 14.49
CA LYS A 222 -15.07 0.06 15.39
C LYS A 222 -15.10 -1.29 16.11
N MET A 223 -14.79 -2.37 15.39
CA MET A 223 -14.84 -3.74 15.92
C MET A 223 -13.80 -4.00 17.00
N GLU A 224 -12.59 -3.45 16.85
CA GLU A 224 -11.51 -3.55 17.86
C GLU A 224 -11.92 -2.99 19.23
N LYS A 225 -12.88 -2.05 19.27
CA LYS A 225 -13.38 -1.42 20.51
C LYS A 225 -14.44 -2.24 21.26
N GLY A 226 -14.53 -3.55 20.99
CA GLY A 226 -15.33 -4.49 21.78
C GLY A 226 -16.78 -4.67 21.35
N GLN A 227 -17.09 -4.41 20.08
CA GLN A 227 -18.46 -4.58 19.52
C GLN A 227 -18.70 -5.97 18.90
N SER A 228 -17.79 -6.93 19.06
CA SER A 228 -17.84 -8.21 18.33
C SER A 228 -17.72 -9.43 19.24
N LEU A 229 -18.42 -10.51 18.85
CA LEU A 229 -18.28 -11.86 19.42
C LEU A 229 -17.00 -12.57 18.95
N VAL A 230 -16.35 -12.05 17.91
CA VAL A 230 -15.11 -12.60 17.33
C VAL A 230 -13.90 -12.05 18.11
N PRO A 231 -12.84 -12.85 18.35
CA PRO A 231 -11.65 -12.40 19.08
C PRO A 231 -11.05 -11.11 18.50
N ALA A 232 -10.88 -10.09 19.35
CA ALA A 232 -10.39 -8.77 18.94
C ALA A 232 -9.06 -8.81 18.17
N ARG A 233 -8.20 -9.79 18.46
CA ARG A 233 -6.93 -10.01 17.76
C ARG A 233 -7.09 -10.18 16.24
N LEU A 234 -8.21 -10.72 15.77
CA LEU A 234 -8.46 -10.94 14.33
C LEU A 234 -8.78 -9.64 13.57
N PHE A 235 -9.05 -8.54 14.30
CA PHE A 235 -9.35 -7.22 13.76
C PHE A 235 -8.16 -6.25 13.87
N ASN A 236 -6.95 -6.78 14.06
CA ASN A 236 -5.77 -5.98 14.33
C ASN A 236 -5.46 -5.01 13.17
N LEU A 237 -5.47 -3.71 13.48
CA LEU A 237 -5.10 -2.62 12.56
C LEU A 237 -3.62 -2.20 12.63
N HIS A 238 -2.83 -2.83 13.51
CA HIS A 238 -1.39 -2.59 13.60
C HIS A 238 -0.72 -2.93 12.26
N GLY A 239 0.19 -2.06 11.81
CA GLY A 239 0.81 -2.17 10.48
C GLY A 239 -0.01 -1.52 9.35
N GLY A 240 -1.24 -1.05 9.60
CA GLY A 240 -2.08 -0.45 8.57
C GLY A 240 -1.66 0.94 8.06
N ILE A 241 -0.57 1.50 8.58
CA ILE A 241 -0.16 2.89 8.34
C ILE A 241 0.15 3.18 6.88
N TYR A 242 0.80 2.26 6.17
CA TYR A 242 1.18 2.43 4.78
C TYR A 242 -0.01 2.33 3.83
N HIS A 243 -0.96 1.43 4.13
CA HIS A 243 -2.21 1.31 3.39
C HIS A 243 -3.05 2.59 3.50
N VAL A 244 -3.17 3.12 4.72
CA VAL A 244 -3.90 4.37 4.96
C VAL A 244 -3.19 5.55 4.28
N LEU A 245 -1.86 5.62 4.36
CA LEU A 245 -1.10 6.65 3.67
C LEU A 245 -1.31 6.58 2.16
N GLU A 246 -1.28 5.38 1.58
CA GLU A 246 -1.55 5.15 0.15
C GLU A 246 -2.93 5.69 -0.25
N ALA A 247 -3.97 5.39 0.53
CA ALA A 247 -5.31 5.93 0.30
C ALA A 247 -5.36 7.47 0.38
N PHE A 248 -4.63 8.07 1.33
CA PHE A 248 -4.52 9.53 1.45
C PHE A 248 -3.85 10.14 0.22
N ILE A 249 -2.79 9.52 -0.31
CA ILE A 249 -2.10 9.99 -1.52
C ILE A 249 -3.05 9.97 -2.72
N VAL A 250 -3.85 8.91 -2.87
CA VAL A 250 -4.84 8.83 -3.95
C VAL A 250 -5.92 9.89 -3.82
N PHE A 251 -6.52 10.04 -2.64
CA PHE A 251 -7.56 11.06 -2.42
C PHE A 251 -7.03 12.47 -2.63
N TRP A 252 -5.86 12.76 -2.09
CA TRP A 252 -5.15 14.01 -2.33
C TRP A 252 -4.93 14.29 -3.81
N PHE A 253 -4.38 13.32 -4.54
CA PHE A 253 -4.11 13.50 -5.95
C PHE A 253 -5.39 13.81 -6.73
N VAL A 254 -6.44 13.00 -6.51
CA VAL A 254 -7.74 13.16 -7.17
C VAL A 254 -8.39 14.50 -6.84
N SER A 255 -8.31 14.94 -5.58
CA SER A 255 -8.90 16.23 -5.14
C SER A 255 -8.08 17.45 -5.57
N CYS A 256 -6.75 17.37 -5.55
CA CYS A 256 -5.88 18.55 -5.55
C CYS A 256 -4.98 18.68 -6.78
N ARG A 257 -4.68 17.58 -7.48
CA ARG A 257 -3.65 17.55 -8.54
C ARG A 257 -4.17 17.10 -9.90
N MET A 258 -5.21 16.28 -9.92
CA MET A 258 -5.82 15.80 -11.15
C MET A 258 -6.57 16.92 -11.86
N GLU A 259 -6.36 17.06 -13.17
CA GLU A 259 -7.10 18.05 -13.98
C GLU A 259 -8.61 17.69 -13.99
N PRO A 260 -9.54 18.65 -13.76
CA PRO A 260 -10.96 18.36 -13.59
C PRO A 260 -11.61 17.60 -14.75
N VAL A 261 -11.11 17.78 -15.98
CA VAL A 261 -11.60 17.06 -17.17
C VAL A 261 -11.49 15.54 -17.01
N TRP A 262 -10.46 15.06 -16.31
CA TRP A 262 -10.28 13.64 -16.05
C TRP A 262 -11.29 13.09 -15.07
N ALA A 263 -11.68 13.87 -14.04
CA ALA A 263 -12.75 13.47 -13.14
C ALA A 263 -14.08 13.27 -13.87
N THR A 264 -14.40 14.19 -14.80
CA THR A 264 -15.61 14.08 -15.65
C THR A 264 -15.55 12.85 -16.54
N LEU A 265 -14.44 12.60 -17.24
CA LEU A 265 -14.28 11.43 -18.11
C LEU A 265 -14.29 10.10 -17.34
N ALA A 266 -13.73 10.08 -16.15
CA ALA A 266 -13.77 8.93 -15.26
C ALA A 266 -15.13 8.79 -14.55
N GLY A 267 -16.12 9.66 -14.79
CA GLY A 267 -17.43 9.58 -14.13
C GLY A 267 -17.36 9.71 -12.61
N LEU A 268 -16.35 10.42 -12.09
CA LEU A 268 -16.20 10.65 -10.66
C LEU A 268 -17.09 11.82 -10.24
N GLU A 269 -18.34 11.51 -9.90
CA GLU A 269 -19.26 12.51 -9.38
C GLU A 269 -18.90 12.92 -7.95
N ASN A 270 -18.91 14.23 -7.67
CA ASN A 270 -18.64 14.79 -6.34
C ASN A 270 -17.35 14.27 -5.70
N TYR A 271 -16.31 13.98 -6.49
CA TYR A 271 -15.07 13.36 -6.00
C TYR A 271 -14.35 14.17 -4.93
N ASN A 272 -14.50 15.50 -4.95
CA ASN A 272 -13.94 16.43 -3.99
C ASN A 272 -15.06 17.09 -3.16
N ASN A 273 -15.52 16.39 -2.12
CA ASN A 273 -16.66 16.83 -1.32
C ASN A 273 -16.41 16.70 0.18
N ASN A 274 -17.33 17.26 0.98
CA ASN A 274 -17.27 17.18 2.45
C ASN A 274 -17.33 15.74 2.99
N ILE A 275 -17.94 14.80 2.27
CA ILE A 275 -18.01 13.38 2.70
C ILE A 275 -16.61 12.76 2.67
N LEU A 276 -15.83 13.01 1.62
CA LEU A 276 -14.43 12.59 1.52
C LEU A 276 -13.60 13.22 2.64
N LEU A 277 -13.74 14.54 2.84
CA LEU A 277 -13.00 15.26 3.88
C LEU A 277 -13.25 14.70 5.28
N GLU A 278 -14.52 14.52 5.65
CA GLU A 278 -14.89 13.96 6.95
C GLU A 278 -14.42 12.51 7.10
N ARG A 279 -14.40 11.74 6.00
CA ARG A 279 -13.82 10.40 6.02
C ARG A 279 -12.33 10.43 6.32
N MET A 280 -11.55 11.27 5.62
CA MET A 280 -10.12 11.40 5.84
C MET A 280 -9.82 11.82 7.29
N LYS A 281 -10.57 12.80 7.84
CA LYS A 281 -10.46 13.19 9.26
C LYS A 281 -10.70 12.00 10.20
N ARG A 282 -11.75 11.21 9.96
CA ARG A 282 -12.07 10.03 10.79
C ARG A 282 -11.00 8.95 10.72
N VAL A 283 -10.49 8.66 9.52
CA VAL A 283 -9.41 7.68 9.31
C VAL A 283 -8.14 8.14 10.02
N LEU A 284 -7.76 9.42 9.88
CA LEU A 284 -6.60 9.99 10.56
C LEU A 284 -6.73 9.91 12.08
N LYS A 285 -7.90 10.26 12.63
CA LYS A 285 -8.17 10.17 14.07
C LYS A 285 -8.08 8.73 14.59
N LEU A 286 -8.65 7.77 13.85
CA LEU A 286 -8.56 6.35 14.19
C LEU A 286 -7.10 5.89 14.14
N ARG A 287 -6.38 6.23 13.07
CA ARG A 287 -4.98 5.85 12.91
C ARG A 287 -4.10 6.40 14.03
N ASP A 288 -4.22 7.69 14.34
CA ASP A 288 -3.46 8.33 15.43
C ASP A 288 -3.77 7.69 16.80
N SER A 289 -4.88 6.95 16.94
CA SER A 289 -5.17 6.14 18.14
C SER A 289 -4.55 4.73 18.12
N VAL A 290 -4.19 4.21 16.94
CA VAL A 290 -3.60 2.87 16.75
C VAL A 290 -2.06 2.92 16.73
N THR A 291 -1.47 3.98 16.17
CA THR A 291 -0.01 4.09 16.00
C THR A 291 0.51 5.48 16.36
N THR A 292 1.69 5.52 16.97
CA THR A 292 2.36 6.72 17.47
C THR A 292 3.31 7.36 16.45
N SER A 293 3.41 6.86 15.21
CA SER A 293 4.34 7.41 14.23
C SER A 293 3.96 8.83 13.79
N LYS A 294 4.67 9.81 14.36
CA LYS A 294 4.45 11.25 14.14
C LYS A 294 4.74 11.67 12.70
N VAL A 295 5.74 11.07 12.05
CA VAL A 295 6.17 11.45 10.69
C VAL A 295 5.01 11.27 9.70
N TYR A 296 4.44 10.06 9.59
CA TYR A 296 3.29 9.84 8.71
C TYR A 296 2.01 10.56 9.19
N SER A 297 1.90 10.88 10.49
CA SER A 297 0.84 11.79 11.01
C SER A 297 0.93 13.17 10.39
N ASN A 298 2.12 13.74 10.38
CA ASN A 298 2.35 15.07 9.81
C ASN A 298 2.12 15.07 8.30
N ILE A 299 2.57 14.02 7.59
CA ILE A 299 2.33 13.88 6.13
C ILE A 299 0.83 13.84 5.83
N MET A 300 0.07 12.97 6.51
CA MET A 300 -1.38 12.89 6.28
C MET A 300 -2.12 14.18 6.68
N LYS A 301 -1.64 14.89 7.70
CA LYS A 301 -2.18 16.21 8.11
C LYS A 301 -1.92 17.28 7.05
N ALA A 302 -0.73 17.29 6.45
CA ALA A 302 -0.40 18.19 5.36
C ALA A 302 -1.27 17.92 4.11
N ILE A 303 -1.40 16.65 3.71
CA ILE A 303 -2.33 16.22 2.67
C ILE A 303 -3.74 16.74 2.96
N LEU A 304 -4.23 16.50 4.18
CA LEU A 304 -5.59 16.85 4.56
C LEU A 304 -5.80 18.36 4.53
N ALA A 305 -4.81 19.15 4.95
CA ALA A 305 -4.88 20.59 4.91
C ALA A 305 -4.99 21.13 3.47
N GLU A 306 -4.25 20.55 2.52
CA GLU A 306 -4.39 20.90 1.10
C GLU A 306 -5.76 20.51 0.53
N VAL A 307 -6.29 19.32 0.89
CA VAL A 307 -7.64 18.92 0.48
C VAL A 307 -8.70 19.89 1.02
N VAL A 308 -8.55 20.37 2.26
CA VAL A 308 -9.44 21.40 2.85
C VAL A 308 -9.38 22.68 2.02
N ASP A 309 -8.19 23.17 1.69
CA ASP A 309 -8.03 24.40 0.91
C ASP A 309 -8.78 24.32 -0.43
N VAL A 310 -8.67 23.19 -1.15
CA VAL A 310 -9.36 23.00 -2.45
C VAL A 310 -10.87 22.90 -2.29
N ILE A 311 -11.36 22.18 -1.26
CA ILE A 311 -12.81 22.08 -0.98
C ILE A 311 -13.41 23.45 -0.63
N ASP A 312 -12.65 24.28 0.08
CA ASP A 312 -13.03 25.65 0.44
C ASP A 312 -12.93 26.64 -0.75
N GLY A 313 -12.56 26.16 -1.94
CA GLY A 313 -12.47 26.94 -3.17
C GLY A 313 -11.21 27.78 -3.31
N ARG A 314 -10.16 27.49 -2.54
CA ARG A 314 -8.85 28.13 -2.71
C ARG A 314 -8.11 27.42 -3.85
N GLU A 315 -7.48 28.20 -4.72
CA GLU A 315 -6.71 27.65 -5.82
C GLU A 315 -5.50 26.87 -5.30
N SER A 316 -5.36 25.62 -5.76
CA SER A 316 -4.12 24.87 -5.61
C SER A 316 -3.18 25.30 -6.73
N ASN A 317 -2.21 26.17 -6.43
CA ASN A 317 -1.20 26.52 -7.40
C ASN A 317 -0.37 25.27 -7.74
N GLY A 318 -0.23 25.02 -9.05
CA GLY A 318 0.43 23.85 -9.62
C GLY A 318 1.93 23.78 -9.34
N PHE A 319 2.69 23.18 -10.26
CA PHE A 319 4.13 22.88 -10.18
C PHE A 319 5.09 24.07 -9.99
N GLU A 320 4.63 25.25 -9.56
CA GLU A 320 5.44 26.47 -9.46
C GLU A 320 6.57 26.39 -8.40
N ASN A 321 7.69 27.07 -8.65
CA ASN A 321 8.93 26.96 -7.86
C ASN A 321 8.88 27.79 -6.56
N GLY A 322 8.05 27.40 -5.59
CA GLY A 322 8.12 27.94 -4.23
C GLY A 322 9.26 27.33 -3.40
N GLU A 323 9.68 28.03 -2.34
CA GLU A 323 10.56 27.47 -1.31
C GLU A 323 9.89 26.25 -0.65
N ALA A 324 10.61 25.13 -0.60
CA ALA A 324 10.10 23.88 -0.08
C ALA A 324 10.83 23.46 1.20
N ILE A 325 10.08 23.01 2.19
CA ILE A 325 10.59 22.22 3.31
C ILE A 325 10.84 20.80 2.80
N GLU A 326 12.07 20.34 2.95
CA GLU A 326 12.41 18.95 2.73
C GLU A 326 12.15 18.13 4.01
N ILE A 327 11.33 17.09 3.90
CA ILE A 327 11.03 16.15 4.98
C ILE A 327 11.81 14.85 4.76
N GLY A 328 12.59 14.46 5.76
CA GLY A 328 13.22 13.14 5.91
C GLY A 328 13.00 12.60 7.32
N MET A 329 13.38 11.34 7.59
CA MET A 329 13.41 10.81 8.95
C MET A 329 14.70 11.26 9.64
N GLU A 330 14.59 11.91 10.80
CA GLU A 330 15.76 12.21 11.62
C GLU A 330 16.32 10.89 12.18
N ALA A 331 17.57 10.55 11.86
CA ALA A 331 18.24 9.41 12.45
C ALA A 331 18.48 9.67 13.94
N MET A 332 17.92 8.84 14.83
CA MET A 332 18.36 8.84 16.22
C MET A 332 19.77 8.24 16.29
N GLN A 333 20.81 9.08 16.32
CA GLN A 333 22.15 8.63 16.68
C GLN A 333 22.23 8.41 18.20
N ILE A 334 22.76 7.26 18.60
CA ILE A 334 22.95 6.87 20.01
C ILE A 334 24.21 7.52 20.62
N SER A 335 25.03 8.20 19.81
CA SER A 335 26.25 8.90 20.21
C SER A 335 25.97 10.34 20.65
N ARG A 336 26.45 10.70 21.85
CA ARG A 336 26.33 12.04 22.48
C ARG A 336 27.28 13.11 21.92
N GLU A 337 28.03 12.81 20.87
CA GLU A 337 29.01 13.73 20.29
C GLU A 337 28.48 14.28 18.97
N GLU A 338 28.57 15.61 18.82
CA GLU A 338 28.07 16.50 17.76
C GLU A 338 27.42 15.82 16.55
N SER A 339 26.09 15.83 16.58
CA SER A 339 25.17 15.20 15.63
C SER A 339 25.28 15.80 14.23
N SER A 340 25.92 15.08 13.30
CA SER A 340 25.51 15.20 11.91
C SER A 340 24.05 14.73 11.83
N ASN A 341 23.11 15.64 11.55
CA ASN A 341 21.71 15.31 11.25
C ASN A 341 21.65 14.54 9.93
N GLU A 342 22.03 13.27 9.97
CA GLU A 342 21.88 12.36 8.85
C GLU A 342 20.38 12.05 8.73
N MET A 343 19.74 12.64 7.72
CA MET A 343 18.37 12.30 7.36
C MET A 343 18.36 10.92 6.72
N MET A 344 17.63 9.98 7.32
CA MET A 344 17.29 8.70 6.69
C MET A 344 16.08 8.87 5.75
N ASP A 345 16.08 8.08 4.68
CA ASP A 345 14.94 7.97 3.77
C ASP A 345 13.71 7.42 4.50
N ILE A 346 12.54 7.99 4.21
CA ILE A 346 11.26 7.56 4.77
C ILE A 346 10.90 6.19 4.20
N ARG A 347 10.63 5.20 5.07
CA ARG A 347 10.17 3.88 4.64
C ARG A 347 8.69 3.90 4.29
N TRP A 348 8.35 3.59 3.06
CA TRP A 348 6.98 3.57 2.55
C TRP A 348 6.96 2.85 1.21
N TYR A 349 5.79 2.74 0.56
CA TYR A 349 5.70 2.16 -0.79
C TYR A 349 6.48 3.00 -1.81
N MET A 350 5.83 3.75 -2.69
CA MET A 350 6.56 4.48 -3.75
C MET A 350 6.78 5.97 -3.45
N GLY A 351 6.35 6.43 -2.28
CA GLY A 351 6.33 7.85 -1.98
C GLY A 351 5.37 8.67 -2.83
N PHE A 352 5.74 9.93 -3.06
CA PHE A 352 4.95 10.84 -3.90
C PHE A 352 5.42 10.85 -5.35
N LEU A 353 6.44 10.04 -5.68
CA LEU A 353 6.97 9.96 -7.04
C LEU A 353 7.27 11.36 -7.58
N GLY A 354 8.02 12.18 -6.85
CA GLY A 354 8.42 13.53 -7.24
C GLY A 354 7.34 14.61 -7.10
N MET A 355 6.11 14.27 -6.71
CA MET A 355 5.05 15.25 -6.44
C MET A 355 5.26 15.92 -5.07
N GLU A 356 4.81 17.16 -4.93
CA GLU A 356 4.99 17.99 -3.74
C GLU A 356 3.64 18.26 -3.08
N ILE A 357 3.57 18.23 -1.74
CA ILE A 357 2.36 18.59 -0.98
C ILE A 357 2.45 20.06 -0.57
N GLY A 358 1.32 20.76 -0.53
CA GLY A 358 1.22 22.08 0.07
C GLY A 358 0.77 23.14 -0.93
N THR A 359 0.11 24.15 -0.37
CA THR A 359 -0.43 25.32 -1.04
C THR A 359 0.45 26.53 -0.74
N GLU A 360 0.41 27.54 -1.62
CA GLU A 360 1.09 28.82 -1.38
C GLU A 360 0.53 29.53 -0.14
N SER A 361 -0.74 29.30 0.20
CA SER A 361 -1.37 29.77 1.44
C SER A 361 -0.69 29.25 2.72
N GLN A 362 -0.01 28.09 2.65
CA GLN A 362 0.77 27.53 3.74
C GLN A 362 2.23 28.05 3.74
N GLY A 363 2.60 28.85 2.75
CA GLY A 363 3.90 29.52 2.61
C GLY A 363 5.08 28.58 2.37
N LYS A 364 4.89 27.26 2.35
CA LYS A 364 5.95 26.26 2.21
C LYS A 364 5.43 25.00 1.51
N LYS A 365 6.07 24.61 0.41
CA LYS A 365 5.85 23.28 -0.21
C LYS A 365 6.56 22.22 0.62
N ILE A 366 6.00 21.03 0.72
CA ILE A 366 6.62 19.87 1.35
C ILE A 366 7.18 19.00 0.23
N ARG A 367 8.51 18.92 0.19
CA ARG A 367 9.27 17.99 -0.64
C ARG A 367 9.70 16.81 0.21
N PHE A 368 9.66 15.63 -0.38
CA PHE A 368 10.20 14.44 0.25
C PHE A 368 11.60 14.20 -0.29
N ARG A 369 12.52 13.96 0.65
CA ARG A 369 13.84 13.47 0.31
C ARG A 369 13.72 11.97 0.05
N GLY A 370 14.19 11.56 -1.12
CA GLY A 370 14.29 10.16 -1.48
C GLY A 370 15.14 10.01 -2.73
N THR A 371 15.90 8.92 -2.80
CA THR A 371 16.75 8.61 -3.96
C THR A 371 15.99 8.61 -5.30
N THR A 372 14.69 8.31 -5.25
CA THR A 372 13.80 8.21 -6.44
C THR A 372 13.07 9.52 -6.75
N GLU A 373 12.80 10.35 -5.75
CA GLU A 373 11.89 11.50 -5.83
C GLU A 373 12.40 12.57 -6.81
N GLU A 374 13.71 12.85 -6.83
CA GLU A 374 14.30 13.83 -7.76
C GLU A 374 14.20 13.40 -9.22
N SER A 375 14.43 12.11 -9.50
CA SER A 375 14.34 11.57 -10.86
C SER A 375 12.90 11.68 -11.38
N TRP A 376 11.93 11.32 -10.55
CA TRP A 376 10.51 11.46 -10.90
C TRP A 376 10.09 12.92 -11.06
N ARG A 377 10.58 13.84 -10.22
CA ARG A 377 10.29 15.28 -10.37
C ARG A 377 10.81 15.81 -11.69
N LEU A 378 12.02 15.42 -12.09
CA LEU A 378 12.55 15.75 -13.40
C LEU A 378 11.71 15.15 -14.52
N PHE A 379 11.29 13.88 -14.40
CA PHE A 379 10.41 13.23 -15.37
C PHE A 379 9.11 14.01 -15.58
N TRP A 380 8.43 14.44 -14.51
CA TRP A 380 7.22 15.26 -14.64
C TRP A 380 7.49 16.60 -15.29
N LYS A 381 8.58 17.28 -14.93
CA LYS A 381 8.97 18.57 -15.53
C LYS A 381 9.27 18.47 -17.02
N LEU A 382 9.91 17.39 -17.46
CA LEU A 382 10.24 17.16 -18.88
C LEU A 382 9.02 16.77 -19.73
N ASN A 383 7.95 16.31 -19.09
CA ASN A 383 6.72 15.87 -19.74
C ASN A 383 5.51 16.77 -19.42
N ALA A 384 5.70 17.92 -18.76
CA ALA A 384 4.63 18.86 -18.43
C ALA A 384 4.11 19.60 -19.66
#